data_AF-A0A7U3UUW0-F1
#
_entry.id   AF-A0A7U3UUW0-F1
#
_cell.length_a   1.000
_cell.length_b   1.000
_cell.length_c   1.000
_cell.angle_alpha   90.00
_cell.angle_beta   90.00
_cell.angle_gamma   90.00
#
_symmetry.space_group_name_H-M   'P 1'
#
loop_
_entity.id
_entity.type
_entity.pdbx_description
1 polymer ?
#
loop_
_entity_poly.entity_id
_entity_poly.type
_entity_poly.pdbx_seq_one_letter_code
_entity_poly.pdbx_strand_id
1 'polypeptide(L)'
;MGLQLDAQFVAAASGGDDCPVGAGVVLVVKNADSASHTVTLATPGTVDGDLAVADRTVTVAAGTTELIPVTNTYRNPATGRANLTYDGVTSVSVAVIRVATS
;
A
#
# COMPACT_ATOMS: atom_id res chain seq x y z
N MET A 1 3.40 15.09 -17.73
CA MET A 1 2.85 14.54 -16.47
C MET A 1 4.01 14.43 -15.49
N GLY A 2 3.96 15.11 -14.35
CA GLY A 2 5.04 15.08 -13.34
C GLY A 2 4.79 13.99 -12.29
N LEU A 3 5.84 13.27 -11.91
CA LEU A 3 5.82 12.34 -10.78
C LEU A 3 6.42 13.03 -9.57
N GLN A 4 5.69 13.10 -8.46
CA GLN A 4 6.19 13.63 -7.20
C GLN A 4 6.45 12.47 -6.24
N LEU A 5 7.66 12.44 -5.65
CA LEU A 5 7.99 11.52 -4.57
C LEU A 5 7.58 12.18 -3.25
N ASP A 6 6.57 11.64 -2.57
CA ASP A 6 6.07 12.21 -1.30
C ASP A 6 6.89 11.71 -0.10
N ALA A 7 7.54 10.55 -0.20
CA ALA A 7 8.42 9.99 0.82
C ALA A 7 9.58 9.20 0.21
N GLN A 8 10.76 9.29 0.83
CA GLN A 8 11.89 8.39 0.55
C GLN A 8 11.52 6.95 0.94
N PHE A 9 12.10 5.94 0.28
CA PHE A 9 11.90 4.54 0.66
C PHE A 9 12.28 4.31 2.13
N VAL A 10 11.33 3.77 2.89
CA VAL A 10 11.49 3.35 4.29
C VAL A 10 11.35 1.83 4.35
N ALA A 11 12.09 1.17 5.23
CA ALA A 11 11.91 -0.27 5.46
C ALA A 11 10.50 -0.54 6.01
N ALA A 12 9.83 -1.57 5.50
CA ALA A 12 8.51 -1.96 5.99
C ALA A 12 8.56 -2.36 7.47
N ALA A 13 7.59 -1.92 8.24
CA ALA A 13 7.49 -2.25 9.66
C ALA A 13 6.70 -3.55 9.85
N SER A 14 7.22 -4.47 10.68
CA SER A 14 6.51 -5.73 11.01
C SER A 14 5.19 -5.51 11.74
N GLY A 15 5.01 -4.35 12.37
CA GLY A 15 3.74 -3.91 12.96
C GLY A 15 2.73 -3.35 11.95
N GLY A 16 3.09 -3.30 10.66
CA GLY A 16 2.33 -2.63 9.61
C GLY A 16 2.72 -1.17 9.42
N ASP A 17 2.28 -0.60 8.32
CA ASP A 17 2.52 0.77 7.91
C ASP A 17 1.19 1.47 7.58
N ASP A 18 1.21 2.81 7.54
CA ASP A 18 0.08 3.60 7.06
C ASP A 18 0.50 4.54 5.92
N CYS A 19 -0.40 4.74 4.96
CA CYS A 19 -0.13 5.65 3.85
C CYS A 19 -1.33 6.54 3.49
N PRO A 20 -1.07 7.72 2.87
CA PRO A 20 -2.13 8.56 2.32
C PRO A 20 -2.98 7.80 1.30
N VAL A 21 -4.23 8.21 1.15
CA VAL A 21 -5.16 7.68 0.14
C VAL A 21 -5.70 8.80 -0.72
N GLY A 22 -6.02 8.52 -1.98
CA GLY A 22 -6.64 9.49 -2.86
C GLY A 22 -6.37 9.24 -4.34
N ALA A 23 -6.99 10.08 -5.17
CA ALA A 23 -6.70 10.09 -6.60
C ALA A 23 -5.21 10.40 -6.85
N GLY A 24 -4.57 9.59 -7.68
CA GLY A 24 -3.14 9.75 -8.02
C GLY A 24 -2.16 9.30 -6.93
N VAL A 25 -2.62 8.76 -5.79
CA VAL A 25 -1.71 8.20 -4.77
C VAL A 25 -1.34 6.76 -5.14
N VAL A 26 -0.05 6.47 -5.21
CA VAL A 26 0.49 5.16 -5.51
C VAL A 26 1.50 4.77 -4.42
N LEU A 27 1.28 3.60 -3.83
CA LEU A 27 2.24 2.95 -2.97
C LEU A 27 3.24 2.17 -3.85
N VAL A 28 4.52 2.43 -3.64
CA VAL A 28 5.61 1.70 -4.26
C VAL A 28 6.16 0.73 -3.23
N VAL A 29 6.09 -0.57 -3.53
CA VAL A 29 6.65 -1.62 -2.67
C VAL A 29 7.79 -2.28 -3.42
N LYS A 30 8.98 -2.22 -2.85
CA LYS A 30 10.17 -2.88 -3.37
C LYS A 30 10.52 -4.07 -2.49
N ASN A 31 10.65 -5.23 -3.10
CA ASN A 31 11.15 -6.43 -2.44
C ASN A 31 12.55 -6.75 -2.97
N ALA A 32 13.58 -6.57 -2.13
CA ALA A 32 14.95 -6.94 -2.45
C ALA A 32 15.37 -8.30 -1.87
N ASP A 33 14.42 -9.06 -1.33
CA ASP A 33 14.64 -10.43 -0.85
C ASP A 33 14.71 -11.42 -2.03
N SER A 34 15.22 -12.61 -1.71
CA SER A 34 15.21 -13.84 -2.49
C SER A 34 13.86 -14.57 -2.48
N ALA A 35 12.98 -14.26 -1.53
CA ALA A 35 11.62 -14.80 -1.42
C ALA A 35 10.56 -13.75 -1.84
N SER A 36 9.39 -14.21 -2.29
CA SER A 36 8.23 -13.34 -2.50
C SER A 36 7.58 -12.95 -1.18
N HIS A 37 7.15 -11.69 -1.06
CA HIS A 37 6.42 -11.17 0.10
C HIS A 37 5.06 -10.62 -0.34
N THR A 38 4.08 -10.69 0.54
CA THR A 38 2.71 -10.22 0.30
C THR A 38 2.43 -8.99 1.14
N VAL A 39 1.95 -7.94 0.48
CA VAL A 39 1.40 -6.74 1.11
C VAL A 39 -0.11 -6.82 1.10
N THR A 40 -0.73 -6.55 2.23
CA THR A 40 -2.19 -6.52 2.38
C THR A 40 -2.63 -5.10 2.71
N LEU A 41 -3.52 -4.57 1.89
CA LEU A 41 -4.15 -3.27 2.10
C LEU A 41 -5.56 -3.49 2.66
N ALA A 42 -5.80 -2.97 3.86
CA ALA A 42 -7.09 -3.10 4.52
C ALA A 42 -8.20 -2.32 3.79
N THR A 43 -9.36 -2.94 3.59
CA THR A 43 -10.55 -2.30 3.01
C THR A 43 -11.67 -2.23 4.05
N PRO A 44 -11.75 -1.14 4.83
CA PRO A 44 -12.70 -1.02 5.94
C PRO A 44 -14.16 -0.80 5.49
N GLY A 45 -14.43 -0.77 4.20
CA GLY A 45 -15.77 -0.59 3.65
C GLY A 45 -16.63 -1.84 3.75
N THR A 46 -17.93 -1.65 3.88
CA THR A 46 -18.96 -2.69 3.74
C THR A 46 -19.87 -2.36 2.55
N VAL A 47 -20.29 -3.38 1.81
CA VAL A 47 -21.38 -3.30 0.83
C VAL A 47 -22.69 -3.63 1.57
N ASP A 48 -23.76 -2.89 1.27
CA ASP A 48 -25.10 -3.06 1.84
C ASP A 48 -25.23 -3.01 3.38
N GLY A 49 -24.16 -2.63 4.08
CA GLY A 49 -24.14 -2.39 5.53
C GLY A 49 -23.66 -3.57 6.37
N ASP A 50 -23.57 -4.77 5.79
CA ASP A 50 -23.16 -5.99 6.48
C ASP A 50 -22.09 -6.82 5.73
N LEU A 51 -21.91 -6.61 4.43
CA LEU A 51 -20.95 -7.37 3.63
C LEU A 51 -19.58 -6.68 3.62
N ALA A 52 -18.64 -7.15 4.46
CA ALA A 52 -17.28 -6.65 4.48
C ALA A 52 -16.57 -6.81 3.12
N VAL A 53 -15.96 -5.74 2.62
CA VAL A 53 -15.09 -5.81 1.44
C VAL A 53 -13.80 -6.51 1.85
N ALA A 54 -13.44 -7.57 1.13
CA ALA A 54 -12.22 -8.32 1.41
C ALA A 54 -10.96 -7.47 1.15
N ASP A 55 -9.99 -7.58 2.06
CA ASP A 55 -8.72 -6.88 1.96
C ASP A 55 -7.97 -7.25 0.68
N ARG A 56 -7.26 -6.27 0.12
CA ARG A 56 -6.49 -6.50 -1.10
C ARG A 56 -5.11 -7.01 -0.75
N THR A 57 -4.81 -8.23 -1.18
CA THR A 57 -3.45 -8.78 -1.13
C THR A 57 -2.73 -8.53 -2.46
N VAL A 58 -1.46 -8.17 -2.37
CA VAL A 58 -0.57 -7.98 -3.51
C VAL A 58 0.74 -8.69 -3.23
N THR A 59 1.04 -9.70 -4.03
CA THR A 59 2.32 -10.42 -3.96
C THR A 59 3.38 -9.66 -4.73
N VAL A 60 4.47 -9.32 -4.04
CA VAL A 60 5.67 -8.70 -4.60
C VAL A 60 6.72 -9.79 -4.74
N ALA A 61 6.99 -10.20 -5.97
CA ALA A 61 7.97 -11.23 -6.26
C ALA A 61 9.38 -10.82 -5.79
N ALA A 62 10.25 -11.82 -5.60
CA ALA A 62 11.63 -11.60 -5.20
C ALA A 62 12.36 -10.70 -6.20
N GLY A 63 13.04 -9.66 -5.69
CA GLY A 63 13.78 -8.70 -6.52
C GLY A 63 12.93 -7.73 -7.35
N THR A 64 11.61 -7.71 -7.21
CA THR A 64 10.73 -6.83 -8.01
C THR A 64 10.24 -5.61 -7.23
N THR A 65 9.59 -4.70 -7.96
CA THR A 65 8.91 -3.52 -7.40
C THR A 65 7.50 -3.48 -7.93
N GLU A 66 6.52 -3.36 -7.04
CA GLU A 66 5.11 -3.26 -7.37
C GLU A 66 4.59 -1.85 -7.10
N LEU A 67 3.68 -1.41 -7.98
CA LEU A 67 3.02 -0.11 -7.91
C LEU A 67 1.53 -0.34 -7.63
N ILE A 68 1.09 0.02 -6.42
CA ILE A 68 -0.25 -0.27 -5.93
C ILE A 68 -1.02 1.06 -5.81
N PRO A 69 -2.05 1.30 -6.64
CA PRO A 69 -2.90 2.48 -6.52
C PRO A 69 -3.68 2.46 -5.20
N VAL A 70 -3.56 3.52 -4.41
CA VAL A 70 -4.23 3.65 -3.11
C VAL A 70 -5.41 4.60 -3.22
N THR A 71 -6.52 4.09 -3.74
CA THR A 71 -7.77 4.83 -3.89
C THR A 71 -8.45 5.10 -2.55
N ASN A 72 -9.49 5.92 -2.55
CA ASN A 72 -10.24 6.28 -1.34
C ASN A 72 -10.95 5.08 -0.66
N THR A 73 -11.06 3.94 -1.34
CA THR A 73 -11.65 2.70 -0.80
C THR A 73 -10.84 2.14 0.37
N TYR A 74 -9.54 2.40 0.41
CA TYR A 74 -8.66 1.97 1.51
C TYR A 74 -8.68 2.92 2.70
N ARG A 75 -9.48 4.00 2.67
CA ARG A 75 -9.50 4.99 3.74
C ARG A 75 -10.06 4.39 5.02
N ASN A 76 -9.22 4.24 6.04
CA ASN A 76 -9.68 3.94 7.38
C ASN A 76 -10.46 5.12 7.97
N PRO A 77 -11.70 4.92 8.47
CA PRO A 77 -12.52 6.01 9.00
C PRO A 77 -11.95 6.60 10.31
N ALA A 78 -11.14 5.86 11.07
CA ALA A 78 -10.54 6.33 12.31
C ALA A 78 -9.28 7.17 12.09
N THR A 79 -8.42 6.77 11.13
CA THR A 79 -7.13 7.44 10.89
C THR A 79 -7.12 8.32 9.63
N GLY A 80 -8.08 8.13 8.72
CA GLY A 80 -8.13 8.79 7.43
C GLY A 80 -7.10 8.28 6.41
N ARG A 81 -6.40 7.18 6.70
CA ARG A 81 -5.29 6.63 5.91
C ARG A 81 -5.50 5.15 5.58
N ALA A 82 -4.76 4.62 4.60
CA ALA A 82 -4.73 3.18 4.34
C ALA A 82 -3.85 2.49 5.37
N ASN A 83 -4.26 1.29 5.81
CA ASN A 83 -3.50 0.45 6.71
C ASN A 83 -2.92 -0.73 5.93
N LEU A 84 -1.62 -0.97 6.11
CA LEU A 84 -0.83 -1.92 5.36
C LEU A 84 -0.25 -2.95 6.31
N THR A 85 -0.35 -4.21 5.93
CA THR A 85 0.29 -5.32 6.65
C THR A 85 1.10 -6.18 5.69
N TYR A 86 2.07 -6.91 6.22
CA TYR A 86 3.05 -7.67 5.46
C TYR A 86 3.15 -9.08 6.04
N ASP A 87 3.33 -10.11 5.21
CA ASP A 87 3.65 -11.45 5.73
C ASP A 87 5.12 -11.56 6.19
N GLY A 88 5.99 -10.79 5.54
CA GLY A 88 7.40 -10.62 5.88
C GLY A 88 7.90 -9.22 5.48
N VAL A 89 8.85 -8.69 6.23
CA VAL A 89 9.40 -7.33 6.01
C VAL A 89 10.90 -7.32 5.71
N THR A 90 11.53 -8.49 5.68
CA THR A 90 12.96 -8.60 5.39
C THR A 90 13.24 -8.08 3.99
N SER A 91 14.11 -7.07 3.88
CA SER A 91 14.46 -6.45 2.59
C SER A 91 13.26 -5.88 1.82
N VAL A 92 12.14 -5.60 2.49
CA VAL A 92 10.99 -4.90 1.91
C VAL A 92 11.10 -3.41 2.24
N SER A 93 10.92 -2.58 1.23
CA SER A 93 10.92 -1.12 1.38
C SER A 93 9.71 -0.52 0.71
N VAL A 94 9.10 0.46 1.35
CA VAL A 94 7.90 1.14 0.87
C VAL A 94 8.12 2.63 0.72
N ALA A 95 7.50 3.19 -0.32
CA ALA A 95 7.46 4.63 -0.56
C ALA A 95 6.08 5.01 -1.09
N VAL A 96 5.71 6.28 -0.97
CA VAL A 96 4.46 6.81 -1.53
C VAL A 96 4.81 7.87 -2.55
N ILE A 97 4.18 7.78 -3.71
CA ILE A 97 4.30 8.76 -4.78
C ILE A 97 2.93 9.30 -5.15
N ARG A 98 2.91 10.56 -5.60
CA ARG A 98 1.74 11.18 -6.19
C ARG A 98 1.96 11.41 -7.67
N VAL A 99 1.04 10.93 -8.47
CA VAL A 99 0.97 11.17 -9.90
C VAL A 99 -0.01 12.32 -10.12
N ALA A 100 0.48 13.42 -10.70
CA ALA A 100 -0.38 14.54 -11.03
C ALA A 100 -1.40 14.13 -12.10
N THR A 101 -2.67 14.01 -11.73
CA THR A 101 -3.79 13.83 -12.67
C THR A 101 -4.18 15.21 -13.20
N SER A 102 -3.70 15.54 -14.39
CA SER A 102 -4.05 16.74 -15.16
C SER A 102 -5.49 16.73 -15.64
#